data_AF-Q8RHR1-F1
#
_entry.id   AF-Q8RHR1-F1
#
_cell.length_a   1.000
_cell.length_b   1.000
_cell.length_c   1.000
_cell.angle_alpha   90.00
_cell.angle_beta   90.00
_cell.angle_gamma   90.00
#
_symmetry.space_group_name_H-M   'P 1'
#
loop_
_entity.id
_entity.type
_entity.pdbx_description
1 polymer ?
#
loop_
_entity_poly.entity_id
_entity_poly.type
_entity_poly.pdbx_seq_one_letter_code
_entity_poly.pdbx_strand_id
1 'polypeptide(L)'
;MYFIAVILFLLGFLSISLGRISSDNVKNINALLSDDRNIQETKGSLQVIEIRSTRHSFECDCELIFINHNGKEFSYKETYSGFNSKASFLWKCENKGKVPITVIYNKRLPSKHFVKELKPLEVNKNSRIGYIIIGILFMLLGIFIIAVNFKLKIK
;
A
#
# COMPACT_ATOMS: atom_id res chain seq x y z
N MET A 1 -25.19 -0.55 -23.09
CA MET A 1 -23.94 -1.31 -23.33
C MET A 1 -22.71 -0.42 -23.49
N TYR A 2 -22.71 0.62 -24.35
CA TYR A 2 -21.56 1.52 -24.46
C TYR A 2 -21.21 2.26 -23.16
N PHE A 3 -22.22 2.71 -22.40
CA PHE A 3 -22.02 3.28 -21.06
C PHE A 3 -21.29 2.32 -20.09
N ILE A 4 -21.64 1.03 -20.12
CA ILE A 4 -20.98 0.00 -19.30
C ILE A 4 -19.52 -0.17 -19.73
N ALA A 5 -19.25 -0.18 -21.04
CA ALA A 5 -17.88 -0.27 -21.55
C ALA A 5 -17.02 0.93 -21.10
N VAL A 6 -17.58 2.15 -21.10
CA VAL A 6 -16.91 3.34 -20.58
C VAL A 6 -16.56 3.18 -19.09
N ILE A 7 -17.50 2.71 -18.27
CA ILE A 7 -17.24 2.44 -16.85
C ILE A 7 -16.11 1.42 -16.66
N LEU A 8 -16.09 0.34 -17.45
CA LEU A 8 -15.03 -0.67 -17.38
C LEU A 8 -13.67 -0.09 -17.75
N PHE A 9 -13.59 0.75 -18.78
CA PHE A 9 -12.34 1.42 -19.13
C PHE A 9 -11.85 2.35 -18.01
N LEU A 10 -12.75 3.10 -17.38
CA LEU A 10 -12.41 3.97 -16.25
C LEU A 10 -11.89 3.14 -15.05
N LEU A 11 -12.57 2.05 -14.69
CA LEU A 11 -12.12 1.13 -13.63
C LEU A 11 -10.80 0.45 -13.98
N GLY A 12 -10.62 0.09 -15.25
CA GLY A 12 -9.37 -0.47 -15.77
C GLY A 12 -8.20 0.49 -15.60
N PHE A 13 -8.36 1.74 -16.04
CA PHE A 13 -7.35 2.78 -15.91
C PHE A 13 -7.04 3.11 -14.45
N LEU A 14 -8.07 3.22 -13.60
CA LEU A 14 -7.92 3.44 -12.16
C LEU A 14 -7.11 2.32 -11.50
N SER A 15 -7.44 1.06 -11.81
CA SER A 15 -6.72 -0.11 -11.28
C SER A 15 -5.25 -0.10 -11.69
N ILE A 16 -4.94 0.12 -12.97
CA ILE A 16 -3.54 0.21 -13.46
C ILE A 16 -2.79 1.33 -12.73
N SER A 17 -3.44 2.47 -12.49
CA SER A 17 -2.84 3.61 -11.78
C SER A 17 -2.50 3.28 -10.32
N LEU A 18 -3.39 2.59 -9.60
CA LEU A 18 -3.11 2.07 -8.26
C LEU A 18 -1.94 1.07 -8.26
N GLY A 19 -1.87 0.20 -9.28
CA GLY A 19 -0.75 -0.71 -9.47
C GLY A 19 0.59 0.01 -9.68
N ARG A 20 0.60 1.16 -10.36
CA ARG A 20 1.79 2.00 -10.54
C ARG A 20 2.24 2.66 -9.23
N ILE A 21 1.31 3.21 -8.45
CA ILE A 21 1.63 3.77 -7.11
C ILE A 21 2.28 2.71 -6.23
N SER A 22 1.72 1.50 -6.23
CA SER A 22 2.30 0.35 -5.52
C SER A 22 3.71 0.00 -6.02
N SER A 23 3.96 0.12 -7.33
CA SER A 23 5.30 -0.06 -7.90
C SER A 23 6.29 1.01 -7.44
N ASP A 24 5.86 2.27 -7.32
CA ASP A 24 6.72 3.36 -6.87
C ASP A 24 7.04 3.24 -5.38
N ASN A 25 6.09 2.79 -4.56
CA ASN A 25 6.36 2.43 -3.16
C ASN A 25 7.42 1.33 -3.04
N VAL A 26 7.34 0.27 -3.87
CA VAL A 26 8.37 -0.78 -3.91
C VAL A 26 9.74 -0.20 -4.26
N LYS A 27 9.82 0.71 -5.25
CA LYS A 27 11.08 1.38 -5.61
C LYS A 27 11.62 2.22 -4.45
N ASN A 28 10.77 2.99 -3.77
CA ASN A 28 11.17 3.83 -2.64
C ASN A 28 11.72 3.00 -1.47
N ILE A 29 11.05 1.89 -1.13
CA ILE A 29 11.53 0.97 -0.08
C ILE A 29 12.87 0.35 -0.48
N ASN A 30 12.99 -0.14 -1.72
CA ASN A 30 14.24 -0.71 -2.20
C ASN A 30 15.37 0.33 -2.22
N ALA A 31 15.10 1.56 -2.64
CA ALA A 31 16.09 2.64 -2.65
C ALA A 31 16.60 2.96 -1.23
N LEU A 32 15.71 2.95 -0.22
CA LEU A 32 16.11 3.08 1.18
C LEU A 32 16.97 1.89 1.63
N LEU A 33 16.57 0.66 1.26
CA LEU A 33 17.28 -0.58 1.62
C LEU A 33 18.65 -0.71 0.96
N SER A 34 18.86 -0.09 -0.21
CA SER A 34 20.13 -0.10 -0.92
C SER A 34 21.14 0.94 -0.42
N ASP A 35 20.73 1.91 0.42
CA ASP A 35 21.61 2.91 1.03
C ASP A 35 22.28 2.35 2.29
N ASP A 36 23.23 1.43 2.09
CA ASP A 36 23.99 0.73 3.14
C ASP A 36 24.67 1.67 4.16
N ARG A 37 25.08 2.86 3.72
CA ARG A 37 25.73 3.85 4.57
C ARG A 37 24.77 4.58 5.49
N ASN A 38 23.54 4.84 5.07
CA ASN A 38 22.59 5.64 5.84
C ASN A 38 21.43 4.83 6.41
N ILE A 39 21.25 3.56 6.08
CA ILE A 39 20.24 2.70 6.69
C ILE A 39 20.61 2.37 8.15
N GLN A 40 19.60 2.34 9.01
CA GLN A 40 19.72 1.87 10.38
C GLN A 40 18.46 1.11 10.78
N GLU A 41 18.65 -0.01 11.48
CA GLU A 41 17.56 -0.74 12.14
C GLU A 41 17.55 -0.37 13.63
N THR A 42 16.36 -0.14 14.18
CA THR A 42 16.16 0.16 15.61
C THR A 42 14.84 -0.43 16.10
N LYS A 43 14.71 -0.57 17.43
CA LYS A 43 13.45 -0.92 18.07
C LYS A 43 12.59 0.34 18.22
N GLY A 44 11.30 0.17 18.01
CA GLY A 44 10.30 1.21 18.22
C GLY A 44 9.03 0.62 18.83
N SER A 45 8.02 1.46 18.95
CA SER A 45 6.67 1.08 19.33
C SER A 45 5.66 1.61 18.33
N LEU A 46 4.68 0.77 17.99
CA LEU A 46 3.52 1.15 17.21
C LEU A 46 2.28 1.10 18.12
N GLN A 47 1.52 2.19 18.16
CA GLN A 47 0.25 2.25 18.85
C GLN A 47 -0.87 2.48 17.84
N VAL A 48 -1.84 1.58 17.80
CA VAL A 48 -3.06 1.77 17.02
C VAL A 48 -3.94 2.79 17.73
N ILE A 49 -4.33 3.84 17.02
CA ILE A 49 -5.22 4.90 17.50
C ILE A 49 -6.66 4.55 17.10
N GLU A 50 -6.86 4.29 15.81
CA GLU A 50 -8.18 4.00 15.24
C GLU A 50 -8.04 2.98 14.10
N ILE A 51 -9.00 2.06 14.02
CA ILE A 51 -9.17 1.17 12.87
C ILE A 51 -10.49 1.52 12.17
N ARG A 52 -10.39 1.87 10.89
CA ARG A 52 -11.51 2.14 10.00
C ARG A 52 -11.58 1.02 8.98
N SER A 53 -12.46 0.04 9.22
CA SER A 53 -12.62 -1.14 8.35
C SER A 53 -14.03 -1.22 7.79
N THR A 54 -14.13 -1.48 6.49
CA THR A 54 -15.38 -1.85 5.81
C THR A 54 -15.24 -3.26 5.22
N ARG A 55 -16.27 -3.74 4.51
CA ARG A 55 -16.17 -5.00 3.75
C ARG A 55 -15.08 -4.95 2.66
N HIS A 56 -14.73 -3.76 2.17
CA HIS A 56 -13.86 -3.59 1.00
C HIS A 56 -12.61 -2.75 1.26
N SER A 57 -12.52 -2.10 2.42
CA SER A 57 -11.40 -1.21 2.77
C SER A 57 -10.94 -1.44 4.20
N PHE A 58 -9.66 -1.19 4.42
CA PHE A 58 -9.04 -1.18 5.74
C PHE A 58 -8.08 -0.01 5.79
N GLU A 59 -8.28 0.87 6.77
CA GLU A 59 -7.41 1.96 7.16
C GLU A 59 -7.18 1.90 8.67
N CYS A 60 -5.99 2.29 9.10
CA CYS A 60 -5.57 2.20 10.48
C CYS A 60 -4.64 3.36 10.77
N ASP A 61 -5.08 4.25 11.65
CA ASP A 61 -4.28 5.37 12.13
C ASP A 61 -3.44 4.90 13.30
N CYS A 62 -2.13 5.11 13.20
CA CYS A 62 -1.16 4.66 14.17
C CYS A 62 -0.22 5.80 14.58
N GLU A 63 0.26 5.73 15.82
CA GLU A 63 1.43 6.48 16.26
C GLU A 63 2.64 5.54 16.29
N LEU A 64 3.65 5.87 15.48
CA LEU A 64 4.94 5.20 15.47
C LEU A 64 5.93 6.03 16.28
N ILE A 65 6.60 5.38 17.24
CA ILE A 65 7.64 6.02 18.06
C ILE A 65 8.91 5.18 17.96
N PHE A 66 10.06 5.82 17.73
CA PHE A 66 11.36 5.16 17.82
C PHE A 66 12.47 6.13 18.18
N ILE A 67 13.56 5.59 18.72
CA ILE A 67 14.76 6.35 19.06
C ILE A 67 15.83 6.10 17.99
N ASN A 68 16.43 7.18 17.50
CA ASN A 68 17.48 7.09 16.50
C ASN A 68 18.87 6.76 17.12
N HIS A 69 19.87 6.61 16.26
CA HIS A 69 21.26 6.32 16.65
C HIS A 69 21.92 7.40 17.52
N ASN A 70 21.35 8.61 17.58
CA ASN A 70 21.82 9.72 18.41
C ASN A 70 21.03 9.85 19.72
N GLY A 71 20.16 8.88 20.06
CA GLY A 71 19.32 8.94 21.26
C GLY A 71 18.12 9.88 21.15
N LYS A 72 17.85 10.47 19.97
CA LYS A 72 16.70 11.34 19.73
C LYS A 72 15.45 10.52 19.44
N GLU A 73 14.37 10.78 20.16
CA GLU A 73 13.05 10.21 19.89
C GLU A 73 12.37 10.89 18.70
N PHE A 74 11.69 10.09 17.89
CA PHE A 74 10.80 10.52 16.82
C PHE A 74 9.42 9.91 17.04
N SER A 75 8.37 10.72 16.87
CA SER A 75 6.98 10.27 16.81
C SER A 75 6.37 10.69 15.47
N TYR A 76 5.72 9.74 14.79
CA TYR A 76 5.02 9.93 13.53
C TYR A 76 3.60 9.41 13.66
N LYS A 77 2.62 10.24 13.29
CA LYS A 77 1.24 9.81 13.09
C LYS A 77 1.07 9.41 11.63
N GLU A 78 0.78 8.15 11.39
CA GLU A 78 0.70 7.58 10.05
C GLU A 78 -0.59 6.78 9.86
N THR A 79 -1.12 6.83 8.65
CA THR A 79 -2.26 6.00 8.24
C THR A 79 -1.76 4.83 7.41
N TYR A 80 -1.97 3.63 7.91
CA TYR A 80 -1.72 2.38 7.18
C TYR A 80 -3.01 1.88 6.57
N SER A 81 -2.93 1.30 5.37
CA SER A 81 -4.07 0.71 4.69
C SER A 81 -3.77 -0.72 4.27
N GLY A 82 -4.81 -1.47 3.91
CA GLY A 82 -4.68 -2.80 3.33
C GLY A 82 -3.88 -2.82 2.01
N PHE A 83 -3.63 -1.65 1.41
CA PHE A 83 -2.86 -1.49 0.18
C PHE A 83 -1.36 -1.31 0.39
N ASN A 84 -0.95 -0.82 1.57
CA ASN A 84 0.47 -0.54 1.84
C ASN A 84 1.05 -1.40 2.96
N SER A 85 0.20 -2.04 3.77
CA SER A 85 0.59 -2.69 5.01
C SER A 85 -0.20 -3.96 5.28
N LYS A 86 0.39 -4.86 6.06
CA LYS A 86 -0.25 -6.10 6.46
C LYS A 86 -1.30 -5.86 7.55
N ALA A 87 -2.56 -5.69 7.14
CA ALA A 87 -3.69 -5.44 8.03
C ALA A 87 -3.80 -6.44 9.20
N SER A 88 -3.46 -7.72 8.99
CA SER A 88 -3.50 -8.73 10.05
C SER A 88 -2.55 -8.44 11.21
N PHE A 89 -1.45 -7.72 10.97
CA PHE A 89 -0.56 -7.29 12.05
C PHE A 89 -1.20 -6.15 12.85
N LEU A 90 -1.80 -5.18 12.16
CA LEU A 90 -2.46 -4.03 12.78
C LEU A 90 -3.66 -4.44 13.63
N TRP A 91 -4.49 -5.37 13.14
CA TRP A 91 -5.55 -6.00 13.94
C TRP A 91 -5.02 -6.66 15.21
N LYS A 92 -3.84 -7.28 15.16
CA LYS A 92 -3.22 -7.86 16.36
C LYS A 92 -2.71 -6.81 17.34
N CYS A 93 -2.57 -5.55 16.93
CA CYS A 93 -2.11 -4.45 17.76
C CYS A 93 -3.27 -3.64 18.37
N GLU A 94 -4.49 -3.84 17.88
CA GLU A 94 -5.69 -3.18 18.39
C GLU A 94 -5.83 -3.40 19.90
N ASN A 95 -6.10 -2.32 20.64
CA ASN A 95 -6.27 -2.31 22.10
C ASN A 95 -5.07 -2.84 22.92
N LYS A 96 -3.87 -2.97 22.33
CA LYS A 96 -2.65 -3.41 23.04
C LYS A 96 -1.73 -2.28 23.49
N GLY A 97 -2.13 -1.02 23.28
CA GLY A 97 -1.28 0.13 23.56
C GLY A 97 -0.03 0.14 22.66
N LYS A 98 1.15 0.37 23.25
CA LYS A 98 2.43 0.42 22.53
C LYS A 98 2.97 -0.98 22.27
N VAL A 99 2.86 -1.45 21.02
CA VAL A 99 3.37 -2.75 20.59
C VAL A 99 4.81 -2.60 20.10
N PRO A 100 5.78 -3.41 20.58
CA PRO A 100 7.16 -3.34 20.13
C PRO A 100 7.28 -3.80 18.68
N ILE A 101 8.02 -3.02 17.89
CA ILE A 101 8.24 -3.24 16.46
C ILE A 101 9.69 -2.96 16.08
N THR A 102 10.02 -3.24 14.82
CA THR A 102 11.32 -2.98 14.24
C THR A 102 11.18 -1.93 13.15
N VAL A 103 11.87 -0.80 13.32
CA VAL A 103 11.90 0.30 12.34
C VAL A 103 13.20 0.24 11.57
N ILE A 104 13.09 0.33 10.25
CA ILE A 104 14.22 0.61 9.36
C ILE A 104 14.07 2.03 8.86
N TYR A 105 15.09 2.86 9.05
CA TYR A 105 15.04 4.29 8.73
C TYR A 105 16.36 4.81 8.14
N ASN A 106 16.30 5.97 7.49
CA ASN A 106 17.48 6.70 7.03
C ASN A 106 18.05 7.58 8.15
N LYS A 107 19.33 7.41 8.50
CA LYS A 107 20.03 8.17 9.56
C LYS A 107 19.97 9.69 9.34
N ARG A 108 20.11 10.15 8.10
CA ARG A 108 20.12 11.58 7.75
C ARG A 108 18.70 12.15 7.69
N LEU A 109 17.73 11.32 7.33
CA LEU A 109 16.33 11.72 7.19
C LEU A 109 15.40 10.66 7.82
N PRO A 110 15.24 10.66 9.16
CA PRO A 110 14.45 9.63 9.86
C PRO A 110 12.98 9.57 9.48
N SER A 111 12.44 10.60 8.82
CA SER A 111 11.11 10.56 8.23
C SER A 111 11.00 9.58 7.06
N LYS A 112 12.11 9.21 6.41
CA LYS A 112 12.15 8.05 5.50
C LYS A 112 12.39 6.78 6.30
N HIS A 113 11.30 6.08 6.56
CA HIS A 113 11.30 4.87 7.39
C HIS A 113 10.20 3.90 6.97
N PHE A 114 10.27 2.67 7.49
CA PHE A 114 9.16 1.73 7.45
C PHE A 114 9.22 0.73 8.61
N VAL A 115 8.06 0.16 8.94
CA VAL A 115 7.91 -0.88 9.96
C VAL A 115 8.04 -2.26 9.32
N LYS A 116 8.97 -3.07 9.82
CA LYS A 116 9.33 -4.38 9.22
C LYS A 116 8.18 -5.38 9.31
N GLU A 117 7.46 -5.39 10.43
CA GLU A 117 6.36 -6.31 10.73
C GLU A 117 5.13 -6.06 9.83
N LEU A 118 4.97 -4.84 9.31
CA LEU A 118 3.92 -4.51 8.34
C LEU A 118 4.19 -5.07 6.94
N LYS A 119 5.40 -5.59 6.69
CA LYS A 119 5.83 -6.18 5.43
C LYS A 119 5.45 -5.34 4.19
N PRO A 120 5.74 -4.04 4.16
CA PRO A 120 5.26 -3.16 3.10
C PRO A 120 5.76 -3.58 1.71
N LEU A 121 6.95 -4.16 1.61
CA LEU A 121 7.48 -4.66 0.34
C LEU A 121 6.68 -5.83 -0.24
N GLU A 122 6.23 -6.76 0.60
CA GLU A 122 5.41 -7.92 0.20
C GLU A 122 4.03 -7.43 -0.29
N VAL A 123 3.40 -6.57 0.51
CA VAL A 123 2.07 -6.02 0.21
C VAL A 123 2.10 -5.21 -1.09
N ASN A 124 3.03 -4.26 -1.22
CA ASN A 124 3.10 -3.43 -2.42
C ASN A 124 3.52 -4.21 -3.69
N LYS A 125 4.29 -5.31 -3.57
CA LYS A 125 4.56 -6.19 -4.72
C LYS A 125 3.30 -6.93 -5.17
N ASN A 126 2.54 -7.48 -4.22
CA ASN A 126 1.30 -8.20 -4.52
C ASN A 126 0.23 -7.26 -5.10
N SER A 127 0.05 -6.09 -4.48
CA SER A 127 -0.90 -5.08 -4.95
C SER A 127 -0.54 -4.58 -6.35
N ARG A 128 0.75 -4.34 -6.65
CA ARG A 128 1.20 -3.98 -8.00
C ARG A 128 0.71 -5.00 -9.04
N ILE A 129 0.93 -6.28 -8.79
CA ILE A 129 0.58 -7.35 -9.73
C ILE A 129 -0.95 -7.46 -9.85
N GLY A 130 -1.65 -7.57 -8.72
CA GLY A 130 -3.10 -7.74 -8.70
C GLY A 130 -3.84 -6.61 -9.41
N TYR A 131 -3.47 -5.37 -9.13
CA TYR A 131 -4.11 -4.20 -9.75
C TYR A 131 -3.86 -4.09 -11.25
N ILE A 132 -2.65 -4.40 -11.71
CA ILE A 132 -2.34 -4.38 -13.15
C ILE A 132 -3.17 -5.45 -13.87
N ILE A 133 -3.25 -6.66 -13.31
CA ILE A 133 -4.04 -7.76 -13.91
C ILE A 133 -5.53 -7.40 -13.98
N ILE A 134 -6.11 -6.95 -12.86
CA ILE A 134 -7.52 -6.53 -12.80
C ILE A 134 -7.79 -5.41 -13.80
N GLY A 135 -6.88 -4.44 -13.88
CA GLY A 135 -6.99 -3.33 -14.81
C GLY A 135 -7.02 -3.77 -16.27
N ILE A 136 -6.08 -4.63 -16.68
CA ILE A 136 -6.05 -5.20 -18.04
C ILE A 136 -7.33 -5.99 -18.33
N LEU A 137 -7.81 -6.78 -17.37
CA LEU A 137 -9.04 -7.56 -17.53
C LEU A 137 -10.25 -6.65 -17.80
N PHE A 138 -10.41 -5.55 -17.06
CA PHE A 138 -11.49 -4.60 -17.32
C PHE A 138 -11.38 -3.92 -18.69
N MET A 139 -10.17 -3.59 -19.14
CA MET A 139 -9.96 -3.05 -20.49
C MET A 139 -10.41 -4.05 -21.57
N LEU A 140 -10.03 -5.33 -21.44
CA LEU A 140 -10.40 -6.38 -22.38
C LEU A 140 -11.92 -6.63 -22.40
N LEU A 141 -12.57 -6.65 -21.23
CA LEU A 141 -14.03 -6.77 -21.13
C LEU A 141 -14.76 -5.59 -21.78
N GLY A 142 -14.25 -4.37 -21.60
CA GLY A 142 -14.78 -3.17 -22.26
C GLY A 142 -14.73 -3.28 -23.79
N ILE A 143 -13.59 -3.72 -24.34
CA ILE A 143 -13.42 -3.97 -25.78
C ILE A 143 -14.39 -5.06 -26.26
N PHE A 144 -14.51 -6.16 -25.52
CA PHE A 144 -15.38 -7.27 -25.87
C PHE A 144 -16.86 -6.84 -25.97
N ILE A 145 -17.36 -6.06 -25.00
CA ILE A 145 -18.74 -5.55 -25.01
C ILE A 145 -18.99 -4.66 -26.24
N ILE A 146 -18.03 -3.80 -26.59
CA ILE A 146 -18.13 -2.96 -27.78
C ILE A 146 -18.21 -3.83 -29.04
N ALA A 147 -17.31 -4.80 -29.19
CA ALA A 147 -17.23 -5.67 -30.36
C ALA A 147 -18.52 -6.49 -30.57
N VAL A 148 -19.06 -7.10 -29.50
CA VAL A 148 -20.32 -7.88 -29.56
C VAL A 148 -21.48 -6.99 -29.97
N ASN A 149 -21.58 -5.78 -29.42
CA ASN A 149 -22.66 -4.85 -29.74
C ASN A 149 -22.60 -4.36 -31.20
N PHE A 150 -21.40 -4.07 -31.73
CA PHE A 150 -21.23 -3.78 -33.15
C PHE A 150 -21.67 -4.95 -34.04
N LYS A 151 -21.26 -6.18 -33.70
CA LYS A 151 -21.64 -7.39 -34.45
C LYS A 151 -23.16 -7.63 -34.47
N LEU A 152 -23.85 -7.34 -33.36
CA LEU A 152 -25.31 -7.49 -33.25
C LEU A 152 -26.09 -6.42 -34.01
N LYS A 153 -25.51 -5.23 -34.25
CA LYS A 153 -26.15 -4.15 -35.02
C LYS A 153 -25.99 -4.28 -36.54
N ILE A 154 -25.00 -5.06 -36.99
CA ILE A 154 -24.72 -5.28 -38.43
C ILE A 154 -25.49 -6.50 -38.97
N LYS A 155 -26.09 -7.30 -38.07
CA LYS A 155 -27.00 -8.40 -38.40
C LYS A 155 -28.44 -7.92 -38.42
#